data_AF-A0A950VJD8-F1
#
_entry.id   AF-A0A950VJD8-F1
#
_cell.length_a   1.000
_cell.length_b   1.000
_cell.length_c   1.000
_cell.angle_alpha   90.00
_cell.angle_beta   90.00
_cell.angle_gamma   90.00
#
_symmetry.space_group_name_H-M   'P 1'
#
loop_
_entity.id
_entity.type
_entity.pdbx_description
1 polymer ?
#
loop_
_entity_poly.entity_id
_entity_poly.type
_entity_poly.pdbx_seq_one_letter_code
_entity_poly.pdbx_strand_id
1 'polypeptide(L)'
;MSVGETGGGDVQVKDKLTLESVQVRAVSVPMRRPIVSSVGTYPNWPIILIDVKTKEGVIGRSYLEPYLEKAVRYIGPMILDLADTFKGRQLAPLDLY
;
A
#
# COMPACT_ATOMS: atom_id res chain seq x y z
N MET A 1 50.82 16.91 -11.12
CA MET A 1 50.59 15.52 -10.69
C MET A 1 49.25 15.47 -10.00
N SER A 2 48.35 14.67 -10.55
CA SER A 2 47.00 14.39 -10.05
C SER A 2 47.06 13.31 -8.97
N VAL A 3 46.31 13.50 -7.89
CA VAL A 3 45.61 12.47 -7.09
C VAL A 3 44.50 13.26 -6.38
N GLY A 4 43.21 13.01 -6.46
CA GLY A 4 42.40 11.91 -6.98
C GLY A 4 41.12 11.94 -6.13
N GLU A 5 39.99 12.23 -6.74
CA GLU A 5 38.67 12.15 -6.09
C GLU A 5 38.41 10.72 -5.60
N THR A 6 37.87 10.56 -4.39
CA THR A 6 37.10 9.36 -4.02
C THR A 6 35.91 9.74 -3.16
N GLY A 7 34.76 9.88 -3.82
CA GLY A 7 33.51 9.24 -3.41
C GLY A 7 32.74 9.89 -2.27
N GLY A 8 32.01 10.96 -2.58
CA GLY A 8 30.78 11.29 -1.89
C GLY A 8 29.79 10.14 -2.04
N GLY A 9 29.42 9.50 -0.93
CA GLY A 9 28.19 8.75 -0.86
C GLY A 9 27.06 9.74 -0.65
N ASP A 10 26.60 10.40 -1.72
CA ASP A 10 25.35 11.12 -1.69
C ASP A 10 24.28 10.12 -1.29
N VAL A 11 23.83 10.22 -0.03
CA VAL A 11 22.55 9.63 0.36
C VAL A 11 21.53 10.37 -0.49
N GLN A 12 21.14 9.73 -1.60
CA GLN A 12 20.05 10.15 -2.46
C GLN A 12 18.90 10.62 -1.58
N VAL A 13 18.67 11.93 -1.56
CA VAL A 13 17.50 12.52 -0.91
C VAL A 13 16.32 11.84 -1.57
N LYS A 14 15.67 10.90 -0.86
CA LYS A 14 14.44 10.28 -1.33
C LYS A 14 13.51 11.43 -1.70
N ASP A 15 13.17 11.54 -2.98
CA ASP A 15 12.28 12.59 -3.45
C ASP A 15 11.07 12.67 -2.53
N LYS A 16 10.72 13.90 -2.12
CA LYS A 16 9.54 14.12 -1.28
C LYS A 16 8.31 13.73 -2.10
N LEU A 17 7.75 12.56 -1.80
CA LEU A 17 6.56 12.07 -2.48
C LEU A 17 5.32 12.73 -1.91
N THR A 18 4.39 13.15 -2.77
CA THR A 18 3.14 13.81 -2.38
C THR A 18 1.97 12.92 -2.71
N LEU A 19 1.09 12.65 -1.73
CA LEU A 19 -0.10 11.83 -1.98
C LEU A 19 -1.02 12.50 -3.00
N GLU A 20 -1.29 11.83 -4.11
CA GLU A 20 -2.26 12.28 -5.12
C GLU A 20 -3.62 11.62 -4.90
N SER A 21 -3.65 10.29 -4.82
CA SER A 21 -4.88 9.52 -4.62
C SER A 21 -4.57 8.11 -4.14
N VAL A 22 -5.59 7.45 -3.59
CA VAL A 22 -5.55 6.02 -3.29
C VAL A 22 -6.61 5.31 -4.13
N GLN A 23 -6.25 4.17 -4.69
CA GLN A 23 -7.16 3.29 -5.40
C GLN A 23 -7.24 1.95 -4.67
N VAL A 24 -8.46 1.46 -4.49
CA VAL A 24 -8.73 0.20 -3.80
C VAL A 24 -9.48 -0.75 -4.73
N ARG A 25 -9.07 -2.02 -4.73
CA ARG A 25 -9.73 -3.09 -5.51
C ARG A 25 -9.92 -4.33 -4.63
N ALA A 26 -11.17 -4.70 -4.39
CA ALA A 26 -11.48 -5.97 -3.72
C ALA A 26 -11.43 -7.11 -4.74
N VAL A 27 -10.74 -8.19 -4.41
CA VAL A 27 -10.63 -9.39 -5.23
C VAL A 27 -10.85 -10.63 -4.36
N SER A 28 -11.52 -11.63 -4.93
CA SER A 28 -11.66 -12.96 -4.31
C SER A 28 -10.76 -13.91 -5.08
N VAL A 29 -9.68 -14.36 -4.45
CA VAL A 29 -8.62 -15.13 -5.11
C VAL A 29 -8.83 -16.63 -4.88
N PRO A 30 -8.96 -17.46 -5.93
CA PRO A 30 -9.05 -18.91 -5.75
C PRO A 30 -7.72 -19.45 -5.22
N MET A 31 -7.78 -20.18 -4.11
CA MET A 31 -6.59 -20.70 -3.44
C MET A 31 -6.23 -22.08 -3.98
N ARG A 32 -4.97 -22.26 -4.40
CA ARG A 32 -4.46 -23.59 -4.82
C ARG A 32 -4.62 -24.65 -3.71
N ARG A 33 -4.48 -24.22 -2.46
CA ARG A 33 -4.75 -25.04 -1.26
C ARG A 33 -5.73 -24.24 -0.40
N PRO A 34 -6.97 -24.75 -0.20
CA PRO A 34 -7.93 -24.07 0.67
C PRO A 34 -7.34 -23.82 2.06
N ILE A 35 -7.64 -22.65 2.61
CA ILE A 35 -7.23 -22.33 3.99
C ILE A 35 -8.21 -23.02 4.93
N VAL A 36 -7.71 -23.84 5.85
CA VAL A 36 -8.52 -24.60 6.80
C VAL A 36 -8.24 -24.08 8.20
N SER A 37 -9.29 -23.80 8.95
CA SER A 37 -9.24 -23.37 10.35
C SER A 37 -10.37 -24.03 11.15
N SER A 38 -10.39 -23.82 12.47
CA SER A 38 -11.48 -24.31 13.32
C SER A 38 -12.85 -23.72 12.98
N VAL A 39 -12.89 -22.56 12.32
CA VAL A 39 -14.12 -21.84 11.98
C VAL A 39 -14.60 -22.10 10.55
N GLY A 40 -13.84 -22.86 9.74
CA GLY A 40 -14.24 -23.23 8.38
C GLY A 40 -13.10 -23.49 7.41
N THR A 41 -13.49 -23.83 6.19
CA THR A 41 -12.61 -24.01 5.03
C THR A 41 -12.88 -22.93 3.98
N TYR A 42 -11.83 -22.28 3.51
CA TYR A 42 -11.89 -21.12 2.63
C TYR A 42 -11.20 -21.45 1.29
N PRO A 43 -11.96 -21.83 0.25
CA PRO A 43 -11.41 -22.11 -1.08
C PRO A 43 -11.04 -20.84 -1.86
N ASN A 44 -11.64 -19.70 -1.49
CA ASN A 44 -11.28 -18.38 -2.00
C ASN A 44 -10.82 -17.50 -0.85
N TRP A 45 -9.85 -16.62 -1.11
CA TRP A 45 -9.33 -15.67 -0.13
C TRP A 45 -9.65 -14.24 -0.54
N PRO A 46 -10.35 -13.47 0.31
CA PRO A 46 -10.61 -12.06 0.03
C PRO A 46 -9.33 -11.25 0.23
N ILE A 47 -8.99 -10.44 -0.76
CA ILE A 47 -7.86 -9.51 -0.72
C ILE A 47 -8.34 -8.14 -1.17
N ILE A 48 -7.88 -7.10 -0.48
CA ILE A 48 -8.04 -5.71 -0.86
C ILE A 48 -6.68 -5.23 -1.36
N LEU A 49 -6.58 -4.94 -2.66
CA LEU A 49 -5.38 -4.36 -3.27
C LEU A 49 -5.44 -2.84 -3.12
N ILE A 50 -4.32 -2.23 -2.72
CA ILE A 50 -4.22 -0.80 -2.43
C ILE A 50 -3.08 -0.23 -3.27
N ASP A 51 -3.41 0.74 -4.12
CA ASP A 51 -2.43 1.53 -4.87
C ASP A 51 -2.41 2.96 -4.31
N VAL A 52 -1.25 3.41 -3.85
CA VAL A 52 -1.00 4.77 -3.35
C VAL A 52 -0.29 5.54 -4.45
N LYS A 53 -1.01 6.42 -5.14
CA LYS A 53 -0.49 7.21 -6.26
C LYS A 53 0.10 8.51 -5.74
N THR A 54 1.29 8.85 -6.22
CA THR A 54 1.96 10.11 -5.89
C THR A 54 2.00 11.03 -7.10
N LYS A 55 2.06 12.34 -6.87
CA LYS A 55 2.12 13.34 -7.95
C LYS A 55 3.38 13.21 -8.80
N GLU A 56 4.43 12.62 -8.24
CA GLU A 56 5.73 12.38 -8.86
C GLU A 56 5.71 11.13 -9.78
N GLY A 57 4.56 10.48 -9.94
CA GLY A 57 4.39 9.32 -10.83
C GLY A 57 4.80 7.98 -10.21
N VAL A 58 5.18 7.97 -8.92
CA VAL A 58 5.46 6.74 -8.19
C VAL A 58 4.15 6.14 -7.67
N ILE A 59 4.03 4.81 -7.71
CA ILE A 59 2.87 4.08 -7.16
C ILE A 59 3.35 3.10 -6.10
N GLY A 60 3.02 3.37 -4.84
CA GLY A 60 3.16 2.39 -3.76
C GLY A 60 2.07 1.33 -3.87
N ARG A 61 2.40 0.06 -3.61
CA ARG A 61 1.45 -1.05 -3.68
C ARG A 61 1.49 -1.85 -2.40
N SER A 62 0.31 -2.13 -1.87
CA SER A 62 0.13 -3.01 -0.72
C SER A 62 -1.18 -3.78 -0.85
N TYR A 63 -1.43 -4.65 0.12
CA TYR A 63 -2.66 -5.41 0.20
C TYR A 63 -3.09 -5.59 1.65
N LEU A 64 -4.37 -5.87 1.84
CA LEU A 64 -4.97 -6.20 3.11
C LEU A 64 -5.87 -7.43 2.95
N GLU A 65 -5.83 -8.33 3.92
CA GLU A 65 -6.59 -9.58 3.93
C GLU A 65 -7.62 -9.53 5.06
N PRO A 66 -8.89 -9.19 4.79
CA PRO A 66 -9.86 -8.95 5.84
C PRO A 66 -10.48 -10.23 6.43
N TYR A 67 -9.96 -11.41 6.06
CA TYR A 67 -10.41 -12.77 6.42
C TYR A 67 -11.85 -13.10 5.99
N LEU A 68 -12.83 -12.30 6.41
CA LEU A 68 -14.23 -12.43 6.03
C LEU A 68 -14.47 -11.77 4.68
N GLU A 69 -15.03 -12.53 3.74
CA GLU A 69 -15.34 -12.02 2.41
C GLU A 69 -16.25 -10.78 2.45
N LYS A 70 -17.26 -10.79 3.32
CA LYS A 70 -18.18 -9.66 3.48
C LYS A 70 -17.52 -8.41 4.07
N ALA A 71 -16.34 -8.51 4.68
CA ALA A 71 -15.68 -7.35 5.29
C ALA A 71 -15.13 -6.35 4.25
N VAL A 72 -14.88 -6.79 3.01
CA VAL A 72 -14.34 -5.93 1.93
C VAL A 72 -15.22 -4.70 1.65
N ARG A 73 -16.55 -4.84 1.79
CA ARG A 73 -17.52 -3.76 1.53
C ARG A 73 -17.44 -2.62 2.55
N TYR A 74 -16.85 -2.88 3.72
CA TYR A 74 -16.73 -1.91 4.80
C TYR A 74 -15.31 -1.32 4.83
N ILE A 75 -14.30 -2.18 4.67
CA ILE A 75 -12.90 -1.77 4.78
C ILE A 75 -12.44 -1.00 3.54
N GLY A 76 -12.90 -1.37 2.34
CA GLY A 76 -12.53 -0.66 1.11
C GLY A 76 -12.89 0.84 1.15
N PRO A 77 -14.16 1.21 1.40
CA PRO A 77 -14.56 2.60 1.55
C PRO A 77 -13.86 3.32 2.71
N MET A 78 -13.69 2.65 3.86
CA MET A 78 -12.96 3.21 5.01
C MET A 78 -11.52 3.63 4.63
N ILE A 79 -10.81 2.82 3.84
CA ILE A 79 -9.46 3.17 3.37
C ILE A 79 -9.50 4.43 2.49
N LEU A 80 -10.51 4.57 1.62
CA LEU A 80 -10.66 5.74 0.76
C LEU A 80 -10.96 7.01 1.58
N ASP A 81 -11.89 6.93 2.53
CA ASP A 81 -12.21 8.04 3.43
C ASP A 81 -10.98 8.49 4.22
N LEU A 82 -10.20 7.54 4.75
CA LEU A 82 -8.95 7.84 5.45
C LEU A 82 -7.94 8.52 4.51
N ALA A 83 -7.76 7.99 3.31
CA ALA A 83 -6.80 8.51 2.34
C ALA A 83 -7.11 9.95 1.92
N ASP A 84 -8.38 10.31 1.78
CA ASP A 84 -8.78 11.66 1.43
C ASP A 84 -8.34 12.70 2.47
N THR A 85 -8.26 12.31 3.75
CA THR A 85 -7.75 13.20 4.81
C THR A 85 -6.26 13.56 4.65
N PHE A 86 -5.50 12.74 3.92
CA PHE A 86 -4.07 12.91 3.67
C PHE A 86 -3.75 13.46 2.26
N LYS A 87 -4.76 13.67 1.41
CA LYS A 87 -4.55 14.09 0.02
C LYS A 87 -3.73 15.38 -0.07
N GLY A 88 -2.73 15.39 -0.93
CA GLY A 88 -1.83 16.52 -1.14
C GLY A 88 -0.75 16.69 -0.05
N ARG A 89 -0.73 15.85 0.99
CA ARG A 89 0.33 15.87 2.01
C ARG A 89 1.56 15.09 1.53
N GLN A 90 2.71 15.42 2.10
CA GLN A 90 3.93 14.63 1.94
C GLN A 90 3.73 13.23 2.52
N LEU A 91 4.15 12.20 1.80
CA LEU A 91 4.24 10.82 2.29
C LEU A 91 5.44 10.69 3.22
N ALA A 92 5.19 10.86 4.51
CA ALA A 92 6.15 10.62 5.57
C ALA A 92 5.50 9.76 6.66
N PRO A 93 5.42 8.42 6.48
CA PRO A 93 4.65 7.55 7.37
C PRO A 93 5.08 7.60 8.84
N LEU A 94 6.36 7.90 9.11
CA LEU A 94 6.90 8.00 10.47
C LEU A 94 6.60 9.34 11.15
N ASP A 95 6.20 10.37 10.40
CA ASP A 95 5.95 11.71 10.91
C ASP A 95 4.47 11.94 11.25
N LEU A 96 3.66 10.88 11.24
CA LEU A 96 2.21 10.93 11.45
C LEU A 96 1.80 10.95 12.94
N TYR A 97 2.73 10.75 13.87
CA TYR A 97 2.53 10.70 15.32
C TYR A 97 3.78 11.19 16.06
#